data_AF-A0A7C2M0Y1-F1
#
_entry.id   AF-A0A7C2M0Y1-F1
#
_cell.length_a   1.000
_cell.length_b   1.000
_cell.length_c   1.000
_cell.angle_alpha   90.00
_cell.angle_beta   90.00
_cell.angle_gamma   90.00
#
_symmetry.space_group_name_H-M   'P 1'
#
loop_
_entity.id
_entity.type
_entity.pdbx_description
1 polymer ?
#
loop_
_entity_poly.entity_id
_entity_poly.type
_entity_poly.pdbx_seq_one_letter_code
_entity_poly.pdbx_strand_id
1 'polypeptide(L)'
;MLSSQNSAKKKIVIFASGNGSNAENIIKYFQQNEKAEVVAVLSNVRTAKVLRRAHDLGVKALHFDREALYGSNEVLHLLKDIKPDLIVLAGFLWIFPEKILKRYPNKVINIHPALLP
;
A
#
# COMPACT_ATOMS: atom_id res chain seq x y z
N MET A 1 -10.24 -34.84 10.96
CA MET A 1 -9.29 -33.75 11.29
C MET A 1 -9.18 -32.85 10.08
N LEU A 2 -9.83 -31.69 10.11
CA LEU A 2 -9.73 -30.71 9.03
C LEU A 2 -8.31 -30.15 9.04
N SER A 3 -7.55 -30.43 8.00
CA SER A 3 -6.27 -29.79 7.74
C SER A 3 -6.50 -28.28 7.64
N SER A 4 -6.10 -27.54 8.67
CA SER A 4 -5.99 -26.09 8.61
C SER A 4 -5.03 -25.75 7.48
N GLN A 5 -5.57 -25.42 6.31
CA GLN A 5 -4.78 -24.84 5.22
C GLN A 5 -4.17 -23.56 5.78
N ASN A 6 -2.89 -23.60 6.11
CA ASN A 6 -2.12 -22.43 6.53
C ASN A 6 -1.92 -21.55 5.29
N SER A 7 -2.98 -20.88 4.84
CA SER A 7 -2.92 -19.92 3.75
C SER A 7 -2.12 -18.73 4.24
N ALA A 8 -0.91 -18.54 3.71
CA ALA A 8 -0.11 -17.36 3.99
C ALA A 8 -0.95 -16.08 3.80
N LYS A 9 -0.83 -15.13 4.76
CA LYS A 9 -1.59 -13.87 4.74
C LYS A 9 -1.33 -13.13 3.42
N LYS A 10 -2.39 -12.58 2.82
CA LYS A 10 -2.26 -11.74 1.63
C LYS A 10 -1.54 -10.43 1.95
N LYS A 11 -0.55 -10.05 1.13
CA LYS A 11 0.27 -8.85 1.37
C LYS A 11 -0.34 -7.62 0.72
N ILE A 12 -0.58 -6.59 1.51
CA ILE A 12 -1.10 -5.29 1.08
C ILE A 12 0.01 -4.23 1.17
N VAL A 13 0.19 -3.47 0.09
CA VAL A 13 0.98 -2.24 0.10
C VAL A 13 0.05 -1.05 -0.11
N ILE A 14 0.16 -0.04 0.75
CA ILE A 14 -0.68 1.17 0.68
C ILE A 14 0.15 2.34 0.13
N PHE A 15 -0.41 3.09 -0.81
CA PHE A 15 0.08 4.40 -1.24
C PHE A 15 -0.82 5.50 -0.69
N ALA A 16 -0.22 6.55 -0.11
CA ALA A 16 -0.97 7.68 0.45
C ALA A 16 -0.13 8.97 0.46
N SER A 17 -0.76 10.15 0.37
CA SER A 17 -0.06 11.44 0.31
C SER A 17 -0.29 12.36 1.53
N GLY A 18 -1.21 12.00 2.44
CA GLY A 18 -1.73 12.93 3.45
C GLY A 18 -1.91 12.35 4.85
N ASN A 19 -3.09 12.61 5.43
CA ASN A 19 -3.38 12.28 6.84
C ASN A 19 -3.29 10.78 7.14
N GLY A 20 -3.78 9.94 6.23
CA GLY A 20 -3.64 8.48 6.35
C GLY A 20 -4.70 7.77 7.19
N SER A 21 -5.87 8.36 7.44
CA SER A 21 -6.95 7.72 8.21
C SER A 21 -7.39 6.39 7.61
N ASN A 22 -7.55 6.32 6.29
CA ASN A 22 -7.87 5.06 5.60
C ASN A 22 -6.75 4.02 5.78
N ALA A 23 -5.48 4.42 5.64
CA ALA A 23 -4.36 3.52 5.84
C ALA A 23 -4.31 2.96 7.27
N GLU A 24 -4.46 3.83 8.27
CA GLU A 24 -4.52 3.42 9.69
C GLU A 24 -5.66 2.44 9.96
N ASN A 25 -6.87 2.72 9.47
CA ASN A 25 -8.02 1.85 9.68
C ASN A 25 -7.82 0.48 9.03
N ILE A 26 -7.25 0.43 7.82
CA ILE A 26 -6.93 -0.83 7.13
C ILE A 26 -5.87 -1.62 7.91
N ILE A 27 -4.82 -0.96 8.39
CA ILE A 27 -3.78 -1.59 9.22
C ILE A 27 -4.40 -2.21 10.48
N LYS A 28 -5.14 -1.42 11.26
CA LYS A 28 -5.78 -1.89 12.51
C LYS A 28 -6.73 -3.05 12.27
N TYR A 29 -7.52 -3.01 11.19
CA TYR A 29 -8.41 -4.11 10.83
C TYR A 29 -7.65 -5.42 10.59
N PHE A 30 -6.57 -5.38 9.80
CA PHE A 30 -5.79 -6.57 9.48
C PHE A 30 -4.80 -7.01 10.58
N GLN A 31 -4.55 -6.19 11.59
CA GLN A 31 -3.91 -6.65 12.82
C GLN A 31 -4.79 -7.65 13.61
N GLN A 32 -6.11 -7.56 13.45
CA GLN A 32 -7.08 -8.45 14.10
C GLN A 32 -7.63 -9.54 13.16
N ASN A 33 -7.24 -9.54 11.88
CA ASN A 33 -7.78 -10.43 10.86
C ASN A 33 -6.66 -11.11 10.08
N GLU A 34 -6.62 -12.43 10.09
CA GLU A 34 -5.53 -13.21 9.50
C GLU A 34 -5.59 -13.35 7.97
N LYS A 35 -6.64 -12.85 7.30
CA LYS A 35 -6.76 -12.99 5.83
C LYS A 35 -5.68 -12.21 5.06
N ALA A 36 -5.23 -11.08 5.59
CA ALA A 36 -4.24 -10.23 4.95
C ALA A 36 -3.40 -9.47 5.99
N GLU A 37 -2.34 -8.82 5.53
CA GLU A 37 -1.49 -7.93 6.33
C GLU A 37 -1.04 -6.73 5.49
N VAL A 38 -0.96 -5.55 6.12
CA VAL A 38 -0.34 -4.38 5.48
C VAL A 38 1.16 -4.43 5.76
N VAL A 39 1.94 -4.72 4.72
CA VAL A 39 3.39 -4.92 4.86
C VAL A 39 4.19 -3.64 4.64
N ALA A 40 3.63 -2.66 3.91
CA ALA A 40 4.25 -1.36 3.73
C ALA A 40 3.25 -0.24 3.43
N VAL A 41 3.61 0.96 3.85
CA VAL A 41 2.99 2.23 3.47
C VAL A 41 4.04 3.08 2.75
N LEU A 42 3.69 3.54 1.55
CA LEU A 42 4.54 4.35 0.68
C LEU A 42 3.91 5.74 0.53
N SER A 43 4.71 6.79 0.66
CA SER A 43 4.25 8.17 0.50
C SER A 43 5.18 9.03 -0.35
N ASN A 44 4.59 9.84 -1.22
CA ASN A 44 5.28 10.87 -2.00
C ASN A 44 5.48 12.18 -1.21
N VAL A 45 5.09 12.23 0.07
CA VAL A 45 5.21 13.42 0.92
C VAL A 45 5.97 13.04 2.18
N ARG A 46 7.22 13.53 2.30
CA ARG A 46 8.14 13.18 3.40
C ARG A 46 7.58 13.45 4.79
N THR A 47 6.75 14.47 4.93
CA THR A 47 6.13 14.92 6.19
C THR A 47 4.70 14.39 6.39
N ALA A 48 4.23 13.47 5.54
CA ALA A 48 2.87 12.97 5.65
C ALA A 48 2.63 12.23 6.98
N LYS A 49 1.53 12.56 7.66
CA LYS A 49 1.13 11.92 8.92
C LYS A 49 0.96 10.41 8.78
N VAL A 50 0.62 9.92 7.58
CA VAL A 50 0.48 8.49 7.29
C VAL A 50 1.77 7.69 7.54
N LEU A 51 2.95 8.27 7.29
CA LEU A 51 4.22 7.58 7.51
C LEU A 51 4.44 7.32 9.00
N ARG A 52 4.18 8.33 9.84
CA ARG A 52 4.24 8.19 11.30
C ARG A 52 3.20 7.19 11.80
N ARG A 53 1.94 7.27 11.35
CA ARG A 53 0.88 6.33 11.74
C ARG A 53 1.25 4.88 11.43
N ALA A 54 1.81 4.62 10.24
CA ALA A 54 2.24 3.30 9.85
C ALA A 54 3.38 2.78 10.72
N HIS A 55 4.40 3.63 10.96
CA HIS A 55 5.51 3.32 11.86
C HIS A 55 5.04 2.98 13.28
N ASP A 56 4.16 3.82 13.86
CA ASP A 56 3.63 3.65 15.22
C ASP A 56 2.78 2.36 15.35
N LEU A 57 2.29 1.80 14.24
CA LEU A 57 1.58 0.52 14.16
C LEU A 57 2.47 -0.66 13.78
N GLY A 58 3.80 -0.47 13.71
CA GLY A 58 4.76 -1.52 13.35
C GLY A 58 4.79 -1.89 11.87
N VAL A 59 4.27 -1.03 10.98
CA VAL A 59 4.27 -1.24 9.53
C VAL A 59 5.40 -0.45 8.89
N LYS A 60 6.10 -1.07 7.91
CA LYS A 60 7.18 -0.39 7.17
C LYS A 60 6.64 0.87 6.49
N ALA A 61 7.22 2.02 6.80
CA ALA A 61 6.83 3.31 6.24
C ALA A 61 7.98 3.90 5.41
N LEU A 62 7.76 4.17 4.13
CA LEU A 62 8.80 4.67 3.23
C LEU A 62 8.32 5.91 2.47
N HIS A 63 9.18 6.91 2.44
CA HIS A 63 9.05 8.05 1.54
C HIS A 63 9.73 7.71 0.20
N PHE A 64 9.16 8.22 -0.90
CA PHE A 64 9.79 8.25 -2.21
C PHE A 64 9.52 9.61 -2.87
N ASP A 65 10.39 10.03 -3.78
CA ASP A 65 10.20 11.27 -4.53
C ASP A 65 9.65 11.03 -5.95
N ARG A 66 9.55 12.10 -6.74
CA ARG A 66 9.02 12.04 -8.10
C ARG A 66 9.91 11.19 -9.02
N GLU A 67 11.22 11.27 -8.85
CA GLU A 67 12.16 10.54 -9.68
C GLU A 67 12.05 9.04 -9.40
N ALA A 68 12.05 8.64 -8.13
CA ALA A 68 11.89 7.25 -7.70
C ALA A 68 10.59 6.58 -8.20
N LEU A 69 9.50 7.35 -8.32
CA LEU A 69 8.23 6.84 -8.82
C LEU A 69 8.16 6.80 -10.35
N TYR A 70 8.56 7.88 -11.03
CA TYR A 70 8.33 8.06 -12.46
C TYR A 70 9.57 7.82 -13.32
N GLY A 71 10.69 8.49 -13.01
CA GLY A 71 11.89 8.51 -13.84
C GLY A 71 12.74 7.25 -13.69
N SER A 72 12.91 6.76 -12.46
CA SER A 72 13.65 5.54 -12.14
C SER A 72 12.74 4.33 -11.91
N ASN A 73 13.31 3.15 -11.65
CA ASN A 73 12.54 1.94 -11.32
C ASN A 73 12.56 1.60 -9.83
N GLU A 74 12.98 2.51 -8.95
CA GLU A 74 13.15 2.23 -7.52
C GLU A 74 11.87 1.75 -6.84
N VAL A 75 10.75 2.49 -6.98
CA VAL A 75 9.47 2.08 -6.39
C VAL A 75 9.00 0.75 -7.00
N LEU A 76 9.23 0.54 -8.30
CA LEU A 76 8.87 -0.71 -8.97
C LEU A 76 9.70 -1.89 -8.46
N HIS A 77 11.01 -1.71 -8.23
CA HIS A 77 11.90 -2.73 -7.68
C HIS A 77 11.53 -3.06 -6.24
N LEU A 78 11.25 -2.04 -5.42
CA LEU A 78 10.73 -2.23 -4.07
C LEU A 78 9.45 -3.07 -4.06
N LEU A 79 8.50 -2.79 -4.95
CA LEU A 79 7.28 -3.60 -5.08
C LEU A 79 7.60 -5.04 -5.53
N LYS A 80 8.56 -5.23 -6.44
CA LYS A 80 8.99 -6.58 -6.89
C LYS A 80 9.60 -7.38 -5.75
N ASP A 81 10.31 -6.73 -4.83
CA ASP A 81 10.91 -7.37 -3.65
C ASP A 81 9.84 -7.72 -2.61
N ILE A 82 8.90 -6.80 -2.36
CA ILE A 82 7.79 -7.02 -1.42
C ILE A 82 6.85 -8.12 -1.92
N LYS A 83 6.62 -8.20 -3.24
CA LYS A 83 5.65 -9.09 -3.90
C LYS A 83 4.23 -8.94 -3.33
N PRO A 84 3.62 -7.73 -3.39
CA PRO A 84 2.27 -7.54 -2.87
C PRO A 84 1.23 -8.35 -3.66
N ASP A 85 0.25 -8.89 -2.94
CA ASP A 85 -0.96 -9.44 -3.53
C ASP A 85 -1.90 -8.31 -3.98
N LEU A 86 -1.91 -7.18 -3.26
CA LEU A 86 -2.75 -6.01 -3.53
C LEU A 86 -2.02 -4.71 -3.23
N ILE A 87 -2.21 -3.72 -4.10
CA ILE A 87 -1.79 -2.33 -3.92
C ILE A 87 -3.06 -1.49 -3.72
N VAL A 88 -3.09 -0.71 -2.64
CA VAL A 88 -4.23 0.14 -2.28
C VAL A 88 -3.82 1.60 -2.33
N LEU A 89 -4.53 2.39 -3.14
CA LEU A 89 -4.39 3.84 -3.17
C LEU A 89 -5.39 4.43 -2.16
N ALA A 90 -4.87 4.99 -1.07
CA ALA A 90 -5.65 5.50 0.06
C ALA A 90 -5.37 6.99 0.27
N GLY A 91 -5.96 7.84 -0.58
CA GLY A 91 -5.66 9.27 -0.60
C GLY A 91 -4.27 9.56 -1.20
N PHE A 92 -3.90 8.80 -2.24
CA PHE A 92 -2.74 9.08 -3.07
C PHE A 92 -3.10 10.11 -4.15
N LEU A 93 -2.28 11.16 -4.31
CA LEU A 93 -2.64 12.37 -5.08
C LEU A 93 -1.92 12.49 -6.43
N TRP A 94 -1.13 11.51 -6.81
CA TRP A 94 -0.35 11.50 -8.05
C TRP A 94 -0.90 10.47 -9.02
N ILE A 95 -0.74 10.71 -10.33
CA ILE A 95 -1.14 9.74 -11.37
C ILE A 95 -0.34 8.45 -11.16
N PHE A 96 -1.01 7.31 -11.01
CA PHE A 96 -0.33 6.07 -10.73
C PHE A 96 0.43 5.55 -11.97
N PRO A 97 1.73 5.19 -11.87
CA PRO A 97 2.52 4.87 -13.06
C PRO A 97 2.03 3.63 -13.82
N GLU A 98 1.90 3.75 -15.15
CA GLU A 98 1.53 2.63 -16.03
C GLU A 98 2.46 1.41 -15.89
N LYS A 99 3.75 1.63 -15.69
CA LYS A 99 4.73 0.55 -15.51
C LYS A 99 4.39 -0.34 -14.31
N ILE A 100 3.81 0.23 -13.25
CA ILE A 100 3.36 -0.51 -12.07
C ILE A 100 2.05 -1.23 -12.40
N LEU A 101 1.09 -0.55 -13.07
CA LEU A 101 -0.17 -1.18 -13.50
C LEU A 101 0.06 -2.40 -14.41
N LYS A 102 0.97 -2.29 -15.38
CA LYS A 102 1.37 -3.39 -16.29
C LYS A 102 2.02 -4.56 -15.53
N ARG A 103 2.80 -4.28 -14.48
CA ARG A 103 3.42 -5.31 -13.64
C ARG A 103 2.45 -6.01 -12.70
N TYR A 104 1.42 -5.29 -12.25
CA TYR A 104 0.42 -5.71 -11.26
C TYR A 104 -1.00 -5.62 -11.83
N PRO A 105 -1.32 -6.37 -12.91
CA PRO A 105 -2.64 -6.33 -13.53
C PRO A 105 -3.70 -6.78 -12.53
N ASN A 106 -4.83 -6.05 -12.45
CA ASN A 106 -5.96 -6.33 -11.54
C ASN A 106 -5.59 -6.37 -10.04
N LYS A 107 -4.45 -5.78 -9.65
CA LYS A 107 -3.97 -5.77 -8.26
C LYS A 107 -3.83 -4.37 -7.68
N VAL A 108 -4.39 -3.36 -8.33
CA VAL A 108 -4.38 -1.97 -7.85
C VAL A 108 -5.81 -1.51 -7.68
N ILE A 109 -6.18 -1.07 -6.48
CA ILE A 109 -7.49 -0.50 -6.18
C ILE A 109 -7.33 0.89 -5.55
N ASN A 110 -8.33 1.75 -5.71
CA ASN A 110 -8.35 3.09 -5.14
C ASN A 110 -9.62 3.29 -4.31
N ILE A 111 -9.47 3.95 -3.16
CA ILE A 111 -10.60 4.40 -2.35
C ILE A 111 -10.85 5.87 -2.68
N HIS A 112 -12.03 6.18 -3.25
CA HIS A 112 -12.43 7.54 -3.63
C HIS A 112 -13.58 8.03 -2.73
N PRO A 113 -13.51 9.25 -2.15
CA PRO A 113 -14.53 9.76 -1.24
C PRO A 113 -15.72 10.38 -1.99
N ALA A 114 -16.24 9.67 -3.00
CA ALA A 114 -17.42 10.09 -3.76
C ALA A 114 -18.07 8.87 -4.43
N LEU A 115 -19.34 9.03 -4.83
CA LEU A 115 -20.01 8.08 -5.71
C LEU A 115 -19.47 8.30 -7.13
N LEU A 116 -18.68 7.36 -7.61
CA LEU A 116 -18.22 7.37 -9.00
C LEU A 116 -19.42 7.19 -9.95
N PRO A 117 -19.36 7.75 -11.18
CA PRO A 117 -20.33 7.41 -12.22
C PRO A 117 -20.24 5.93 -12.61
#